data_AF-A0A812ZC65-F1
#
_entry.id   AF-A0A812ZC65-F1
#
_cell.length_a   1.000
_cell.length_b   1.000
_cell.length_c   1.000
_cell.angle_alpha   90.00
_cell.angle_beta   90.00
_cell.angle_gamma   90.00
#
_symmetry.space_group_name_H-M   'P 1'
#
loop_
_entity.id
_entity.type
_entity.pdbx_description
1 polymer ?
#
loop_
_entity_poly.entity_id
_entity_poly.type
_entity_poly.pdbx_seq_one_letter_code
_entity_poly.pdbx_strand_id
1 'polypeptide(L)'
;EYETWLGHGSVEKAKITLATQFDLVGITERMNESLVSLGKLYGLTADEMAVIGQSVPRDKDNSDTKLDWTDEEKALATYIANKSTQIYNFANEIFVRQYLVLFNNEENLKNAVERFEAMNP
;
A
#
# COMPACT_ATOMS: atom_id res chain seq x y z
N GLU A 1 0.38 -16.53 1.74
CA GLU A 1 1.23 -15.92 0.69
C GLU A 1 2.34 -15.05 1.28
N TYR A 2 2.05 -13.89 1.87
CA TYR A 2 3.09 -13.01 2.45
C TYR A 2 3.94 -13.68 3.52
N GLU A 3 3.32 -14.45 4.40
CA GLU A 3 4.02 -15.24 5.42
C GLU A 3 5.02 -16.24 4.80
N THR A 4 4.69 -16.78 3.63
CA THR A 4 5.48 -17.79 2.93
C THR A 4 6.67 -17.13 2.23
N TRP A 5 6.40 -16.07 1.48
CA TRP A 5 7.43 -15.36 0.70
C TRP A 5 8.36 -14.49 1.54
N LEU A 6 7.83 -13.76 2.53
CA LEU A 6 8.61 -12.81 3.33
C LEU A 6 9.15 -13.42 4.62
N GLY A 7 8.49 -14.46 5.15
CA GLY A 7 8.74 -15.00 6.47
C GLY A 7 9.05 -16.50 6.51
N HIS A 8 9.08 -17.18 5.36
CA HIS A 8 9.30 -18.62 5.25
C HIS A 8 8.39 -19.45 6.18
N GLY A 9 7.09 -19.12 6.25
CA GLY A 9 6.16 -19.83 7.13
C GLY A 9 5.93 -19.16 8.49
N SER A 10 6.60 -18.04 8.77
CA SER A 10 6.50 -17.31 10.04
C SER A 10 5.99 -15.88 9.84
N VAL A 11 4.89 -15.56 10.53
CA VAL A 11 4.32 -14.20 10.57
C VAL A 11 5.33 -13.20 11.14
N GLU A 12 6.00 -13.54 12.23
CA GLU A 12 6.96 -12.65 12.88
C GLU A 12 8.17 -12.36 12.00
N LYS A 13 8.69 -13.37 11.27
CA LYS A 13 9.75 -13.12 10.29
C LYS A 13 9.27 -12.23 9.15
N ALA A 14 8.06 -12.45 8.64
CA ALA A 14 7.51 -11.60 7.59
C ALA A 14 7.37 -10.13 8.03
N LYS A 15 6.93 -9.89 9.27
CA LYS A 15 6.89 -8.54 9.86
C LYS A 15 8.30 -7.92 9.95
N ILE A 16 9.29 -8.67 10.43
CA ILE A 16 10.68 -8.18 10.50
C ILE A 16 11.18 -7.81 9.10
N THR A 17 10.95 -8.68 8.11
CA THR A 17 11.32 -8.41 6.71
C THR A 17 10.68 -7.11 6.21
N LEU A 18 9.36 -6.93 6.39
CA LEU A 18 8.66 -5.69 6.01
C LEU A 18 9.25 -4.45 6.67
N ALA A 19 9.65 -4.54 7.94
CA ALA A 19 10.15 -3.41 8.71
C ALA A 19 11.62 -3.05 8.41
N THR A 20 12.39 -3.94 7.81
CA THR A 20 13.86 -3.81 7.75
C THR A 20 14.47 -3.90 6.35
N GLN A 21 13.76 -4.49 5.38
CA GLN A 21 14.32 -4.75 4.04
C GLN A 21 13.74 -3.87 2.93
N PHE A 22 12.74 -3.04 3.24
CA PHE A 22 12.10 -2.14 2.28
C PHE A 22 12.18 -0.71 2.76
N ASP A 23 12.56 0.21 1.87
CA ASP A 23 12.58 1.64 2.18
C ASP A 23 11.16 2.23 2.31
N LEU A 24 10.19 1.62 1.61
CA LEU A 24 8.77 1.97 1.67
C LEU A 24 7.91 0.71 1.53
N VAL A 25 6.84 0.62 2.32
CA VAL A 25 5.79 -0.40 2.17
C VAL A 25 4.51 0.29 1.69
N GLY A 26 4.17 0.13 0.41
CA GLY A 26 2.95 0.69 -0.16
C GLY A 26 1.71 -0.19 0.06
N ILE A 27 0.53 0.44 0.11
CA ILE A 27 -0.77 -0.22 0.22
C ILE A 27 -1.56 0.06 -1.05
N THR A 28 -2.01 -1.00 -1.74
CA THR A 28 -2.70 -0.89 -3.04
C THR A 28 -3.98 -0.06 -2.95
N GLU A 29 -4.76 -0.24 -1.90
CA GLU A 29 -5.98 0.53 -1.61
C GLU A 29 -5.70 2.02 -1.37
N ARG A 30 -4.43 2.36 -1.07
CA ARG A 30 -3.92 3.73 -0.89
C ARG A 30 -2.80 4.00 -1.91
N MET A 31 -2.99 3.56 -3.15
CA MET A 31 -1.95 3.63 -4.19
C MET A 31 -1.44 5.05 -4.41
N ASN A 32 -2.32 6.04 -4.51
CA ASN A 32 -1.91 7.43 -4.73
C ASN A 32 -1.04 7.95 -3.58
N GLU A 33 -1.42 7.67 -2.32
CA GLU A 33 -0.62 7.99 -1.14
C GLU A 33 0.74 7.27 -1.17
N SER A 34 0.75 6.00 -1.59
CA SER A 34 1.96 5.20 -1.72
C SER A 34 2.91 5.79 -2.78
N LEU A 35 2.37 6.24 -3.92
CA LEU A 35 3.13 6.86 -5.00
C LEU A 35 3.72 8.22 -4.59
N VAL A 36 2.93 9.10 -3.96
CA VAL A 36 3.48 10.39 -3.50
C VAL A 36 4.50 10.20 -2.38
N SER A 37 4.32 9.20 -1.52
CA SER A 37 5.30 8.84 -0.48
C SER A 37 6.60 8.30 -1.08
N LEU A 38 6.50 7.48 -2.12
CA LEU A 38 7.65 7.00 -2.89
C LEU A 38 8.40 8.17 -3.52
N GLY A 39 7.70 9.09 -4.19
CA GLY A 39 8.31 10.28 -4.76
C GLY A 39 9.03 11.12 -3.71
N LYS A 40 8.37 11.39 -2.58
CA LYS A 40 8.92 12.17 -1.48
C LYS A 40 10.20 11.55 -0.91
N LEU A 41 10.22 10.22 -0.75
CA LEU A 41 11.41 9.47 -0.30
C LEU A 41 12.61 9.69 -1.23
N TYR A 42 12.37 9.80 -2.54
CA TYR A 42 13.41 10.04 -3.55
C TYR A 42 13.60 11.53 -3.89
N GLY A 43 13.04 12.44 -3.09
CA GLY A 43 13.21 13.89 -3.28
C GLY A 43 12.38 14.49 -4.41
N LEU A 44 11.42 13.75 -4.96
CA LEU A 44 10.48 14.23 -5.98
C LEU A 44 9.29 14.94 -5.35
N THR A 45 8.77 15.92 -6.07
CA THR A 45 7.51 16.60 -5.78
C THR A 45 6.31 15.78 -6.25
N ALA A 46 5.12 16.12 -5.74
CA ALA A 46 3.87 15.52 -6.20
C ALA A 46 3.63 15.71 -7.71
N ASP A 47 4.05 16.86 -8.25
CA ASP A 47 3.92 17.19 -9.68
C ASP A 47 4.81 16.31 -10.54
N GLU A 48 6.06 16.12 -10.14
CA GLU A 48 7.00 15.23 -10.84
C GLU A 48 6.51 13.79 -10.80
N MET A 49 5.96 13.34 -9.66
CA MET A 49 5.32 12.04 -9.57
C MET A 49 4.09 11.92 -10.46
N ALA A 50 3.27 12.97 -10.57
CA ALA A 50 2.08 12.98 -11.41
C ALA A 50 2.45 12.80 -12.89
N VAL A 51 3.50 13.48 -13.36
CA VAL A 51 4.03 13.32 -14.73
C VAL A 51 4.48 11.89 -14.98
N ILE A 52 5.22 11.28 -14.05
CA ILE A 52 5.65 9.87 -14.16
C ILE A 52 4.42 8.94 -14.19
N GLY A 53 3.45 9.19 -13.31
CA GLY A 53 2.25 8.37 -13.14
C GLY A 53 1.27 8.41 -14.32
N GLN A 54 1.36 9.39 -15.22
CA GLN A 54 0.54 9.44 -16.45
C GLN A 54 0.86 8.26 -17.39
N SER A 55 2.06 7.69 -17.30
CA SER A 55 2.49 6.55 -18.12
C SER A 55 1.98 5.19 -17.60
N VAL A 56 1.39 5.16 -16.40
CA VAL A 56 0.93 3.93 -15.75
C VAL A 56 -0.54 3.69 -16.10
N PRO A 57 -0.93 2.52 -16.64
CA PRO A 57 -2.32 2.18 -16.88
C PRO A 57 -3.15 2.29 -15.59
N ARG A 58 -4.33 2.90 -15.71
CA ARG A 58 -5.17 3.31 -14.58
C ARG A 58 -6.37 2.40 -14.36
N ASP A 59 -6.31 1.15 -14.84
CA ASP A 59 -7.32 0.14 -14.50
C ASP A 59 -7.21 -0.17 -13.00
N LYS A 60 -7.87 0.66 -12.21
CA LYS A 60 -8.03 0.54 -10.76
C LYS A 60 -9.11 -0.47 -10.41
N ASP A 61 -9.89 -0.90 -11.41
CA ASP A 61 -10.99 -1.81 -11.21
C ASP A 61 -10.75 -3.15 -11.90
N ASN A 62 -10.68 -4.20 -11.09
CA ASN A 62 -10.67 -5.58 -11.53
C ASN A 62 -11.94 -6.32 -11.07
N SER A 63 -12.99 -5.58 -10.68
CA SER A 63 -14.28 -6.12 -10.23
C SER A 63 -14.92 -7.04 -11.27
N ASP A 64 -14.76 -6.74 -12.56
CA ASP A 64 -15.24 -7.57 -13.68
C ASP A 64 -14.70 -9.02 -13.65
N THR A 65 -13.61 -9.26 -12.91
CA THR A 65 -12.98 -10.58 -12.77
C THR A 65 -13.18 -11.21 -11.38
N LYS A 66 -13.86 -10.52 -10.46
CA LYS A 66 -14.09 -11.00 -9.10
C LYS A 66 -15.44 -11.72 -9.02
N LEU A 67 -15.43 -12.88 -8.36
CA LEU A 67 -16.65 -13.58 -7.99
C LEU A 67 -17.26 -12.89 -6.76
N ASP A 68 -18.57 -12.70 -6.77
CA ASP A 68 -19.32 -12.35 -5.56
C ASP A 68 -19.21 -13.53 -4.58
N TRP A 69 -18.48 -13.33 -3.48
CA TRP A 69 -18.34 -14.36 -2.45
C TRP A 69 -19.62 -14.45 -1.61
N THR A 70 -20.02 -15.68 -1.28
CA THR A 70 -21.01 -15.87 -0.20
C THR A 70 -20.40 -15.49 1.15
N ASP A 71 -21.24 -15.26 2.16
CA ASP A 71 -20.78 -14.97 3.52
C ASP A 71 -19.91 -16.12 4.07
N GLU A 72 -20.24 -17.38 3.74
CA GLU A 72 -19.47 -18.56 4.13
C GLU A 72 -18.10 -18.60 3.45
N GLU A 73 -18.03 -18.30 2.15
CA GLU A 73 -16.78 -18.24 1.40
C GLU A 73 -15.86 -17.13 1.93
N LYS A 74 -16.43 -15.96 2.23
CA LYS A 74 -15.71 -14.86 2.86
C LYS A 74 -15.19 -15.22 4.25
N ALA A 75 -15.99 -15.90 5.07
CA ALA A 75 -15.59 -16.35 6.39
C ALA A 75 -14.45 -17.38 6.32
N LEU A 76 -14.54 -18.36 5.42
CA LEU A 76 -13.50 -19.36 5.19
C LEU A 76 -12.21 -18.73 4.65
N ALA A 77 -12.33 -17.83 3.66
CA ALA A 77 -11.19 -17.09 3.13
C ALA A 77 -10.50 -16.26 4.22
N THR A 78 -11.27 -15.58 5.09
CA THR A 78 -10.75 -14.81 6.22
C THR A 78 -10.04 -15.72 7.23
N TYR A 79 -10.62 -16.88 7.55
CA TYR A 79 -10.02 -17.85 8.46
C TYR A 79 -8.69 -18.38 7.93
N ILE A 80 -8.63 -18.76 6.65
CA ILE A 80 -7.40 -19.22 5.98
C ILE A 80 -6.38 -18.08 5.89
N ALA A 81 -6.84 -16.86 5.63
CA ALA A 81 -5.99 -15.69 5.45
C ALA A 81 -5.44 -15.09 6.76
N ASN A 82 -5.80 -15.60 7.94
CA ASN A 82 -5.45 -14.98 9.23
C ASN A 82 -3.97 -14.55 9.34
N LYS A 83 -3.02 -15.39 8.91
CA LYS A 83 -1.59 -15.04 8.88
C LYS A 83 -1.30 -13.87 7.93
N SER A 84 -1.88 -13.88 6.74
CA SER A 84 -1.75 -12.79 5.77
C SER A 84 -2.40 -11.51 6.29
N THR A 85 -3.57 -11.59 6.94
CA THR A 85 -4.26 -10.45 7.56
C THR A 85 -3.39 -9.80 8.64
N GLN A 86 -2.74 -10.59 9.50
CA GLN A 86 -1.82 -10.05 10.51
C GLN A 86 -0.63 -9.30 9.88
N ILE A 87 -0.10 -9.81 8.77
CA ILE A 87 1.01 -9.17 8.06
C ILE A 87 0.53 -7.89 7.36
N TYR A 88 -0.65 -7.91 6.75
CA TYR A 88 -1.23 -6.76 6.06
C TYR A 88 -1.61 -5.62 7.04
N ASN A 89 -2.14 -5.95 8.21
CA ASN A 89 -2.39 -4.96 9.27
C ASN A 89 -1.08 -4.30 9.71
N PHE A 90 -0.02 -5.08 9.89
CA PHE A 90 1.30 -4.55 10.24
C PHE A 90 1.90 -3.70 9.10
N ALA A 91 1.71 -4.08 7.84
CA ALA A 91 2.09 -3.27 6.69
C ALA A 91 1.40 -1.90 6.70
N ASN A 92 0.11 -1.85 7.04
CA ASN A 92 -0.62 -0.59 7.20
C ASN A 92 -0.03 0.28 8.33
N GLU A 93 0.30 -0.31 9.48
CA GLU A 93 0.94 0.42 10.58
C GLU A 93 2.30 1.01 10.17
N ILE A 94 3.12 0.24 9.43
CA ILE A 94 4.40 0.72 8.89
C ILE A 94 4.16 1.87 7.92
N PHE A 95 3.25 1.70 6.96
CA PHE A 95 2.97 2.73 5.96
C PHE A 95 2.54 4.03 6.62
N VAL A 96 1.71 3.95 7.67
CA VAL A 96 1.30 5.11 8.47
C VAL A 96 2.49 5.82 9.09
N ARG A 97 3.38 5.07 9.74
CA ARG A 97 4.59 5.65 10.35
C ARG A 97 5.50 6.27 9.29
N GLN A 98 5.67 5.61 8.14
CA GLN A 98 6.51 6.08 7.06
C GLN A 98 6.02 7.41 6.48
N TYR A 99 4.74 7.54 6.15
CA TYR A 99 4.25 8.81 5.63
C TYR A 99 4.29 9.92 6.68
N LEU A 100 4.08 9.62 7.97
CA LEU A 100 4.21 10.63 9.03
C LEU A 100 5.65 11.14 9.16
N VAL A 101 6.65 10.28 8.94
CA VAL A 101 8.06 10.70 8.89
C VAL A 101 8.34 11.56 7.65
N LEU A 102 7.77 11.20 6.49
CA LEU A 102 8.01 11.90 5.22
C LEU A 102 7.29 13.25 5.10
N PHE A 103 6.10 13.37 5.68
CA PHE A 103 5.19 14.52 5.52
C PHE A 103 4.92 15.27 6.83
N ASN A 104 5.47 14.83 7.96
CA ASN A 104 5.23 15.31 9.33
C ASN A 104 3.80 15.08 9.86
N ASN A 105 2.77 15.13 9.01
CA ASN A 105 1.38 14.90 9.38
C ASN A 105 0.56 14.39 8.18
N GLU A 106 -0.67 13.94 8.47
CA GLU A 106 -1.60 13.41 7.46
C GLU A 106 -2.13 14.49 6.51
N GLU A 107 -2.29 15.74 6.97
CA GLU A 107 -2.78 16.85 6.13
C GLU A 107 -1.81 17.16 4.98
N ASN A 108 -0.51 17.14 5.24
CA ASN A 108 0.52 17.35 4.23
C ASN A 108 0.57 16.22 3.20
N LEU A 109 0.36 14.98 3.63
CA LEU A 109 0.20 13.85 2.71
C LEU A 109 -1.03 14.07 1.83
N LYS A 110 -2.17 14.41 2.43
CA LYS A 110 -3.43 14.65 1.71
C LYS A 110 -3.27 15.76 0.67
N ASN A 111 -2.66 16.87 1.03
CA ASN A 111 -2.37 17.98 0.10
C ASN A 111 -1.47 17.53 -1.07
N ALA A 112 -0.48 16.66 -0.82
CA ALA A 112 0.37 16.11 -1.87
C ALA A 112 -0.41 15.17 -2.80
N VAL A 113 -1.32 14.35 -2.26
CA VAL A 113 -2.21 13.49 -3.05
C VAL A 113 -3.16 14.31 -3.91
N GLU A 114 -3.85 15.31 -3.34
CA GLU A 114 -4.77 16.18 -4.08
C GLU A 114 -4.06 16.86 -5.25
N ARG A 115 -2.81 17.31 -5.04
CA ARG A 115 -1.98 17.90 -6.09
C ARG A 115 -1.59 16.89 -7.17
N PHE A 116 -1.21 15.68 -6.77
CA PHE A 116 -0.91 14.58 -7.69
C PHE A 116 -2.12 14.23 -8.56
N GLU A 117 -3.32 14.12 -7.96
CA GLU A 117 -4.57 13.80 -8.65
C GLU A 117 -5.02 14.92 -9.59
N ALA A 118 -4.86 16.19 -9.20
CA ALA A 118 -5.21 17.33 -10.06
C ALA A 118 -4.40 17.37 -11.37
N MET A 119 -3.14 16.90 -11.34
CA MET A 119 -2.26 16.86 -12.51
C MET A 119 -2.26 15.53 -13.26
N ASN A 120 -2.86 14.51 -12.66
CA ASN A 120 -3.02 13.19 -13.23
C ASN A 120 -4.49 12.77 -13.01
N PRO A 121 -5.44 13.42 -13.70
CA PRO A 121 -6.88 13.16 -13.54
C PRO A 121 -7.27 11.79 -14.10
#